data_AF-A0A946F1I7-F1
#
_entry.id   AF-A0A946F1I7-F1
#
_cell.length_a   1.000
_cell.length_b   1.000
_cell.length_c   1.000
_cell.angle_alpha   90.00
_cell.angle_beta   90.00
_cell.angle_gamma   90.00
#
_symmetry.space_group_name_H-M   'P 1'
#
loop_
_entity.id
_entity.type
_entity.pdbx_description
1 polymer ?
#
loop_
_entity_poly.entity_id
_entity_poly.type
_entity_poly.pdbx_seq_one_letter_code
_entity_poly.pdbx_strand_id
1 'polypeptide(L)'
;MNYKIKCTYNMSESPNYKTIFQWENYSIEIDYNYDSDSDTVKVNGESHDEGANESLDHLIQGLAITMTGLEWEDIEVGEEFDFDPSNYL
;
A
#
# COMPACT_ATOMS: atom_id res chain seq x y z
N MET A 1 3.36 -14.70 -4.46
CA MET A 1 1.98 -14.81 -5.00
C MET A 1 1.73 -13.51 -5.71
N ASN A 2 1.15 -13.52 -6.90
CA ASN A 2 1.03 -12.29 -7.68
C ASN A 2 -0.39 -11.70 -7.57
N TYR A 3 -0.51 -10.45 -7.12
CA TYR A 3 -1.76 -9.74 -6.92
C TYR A 3 -1.93 -8.66 -7.99
N LYS A 4 -3.08 -8.63 -8.65
CA LYS A 4 -3.41 -7.55 -9.58
C LYS A 4 -4.03 -6.39 -8.83
N ILE A 5 -3.31 -5.27 -8.72
CA ILE A 5 -3.74 -4.11 -7.94
C ILE A 5 -3.73 -2.84 -8.80
N LYS A 6 -4.53 -1.86 -8.38
CA LYS A 6 -4.65 -0.58 -9.07
C LYS A 6 -4.38 0.57 -8.12
N CYS A 7 -3.45 1.45 -8.49
CA CYS A 7 -3.32 2.73 -7.80
C CYS A 7 -4.52 3.61 -8.18
N THR A 8 -5.27 4.08 -7.18
CA THR A 8 -6.43 4.96 -7.39
C THR A 8 -6.19 6.39 -6.89
N TYR A 9 -5.17 6.56 -6.06
CA TYR A 9 -4.67 7.83 -5.57
C TYR A 9 -3.21 7.65 -5.15
N ASN A 10 -2.36 8.61 -5.47
CA ASN A 10 -0.98 8.70 -5.00
C ASN A 10 -0.67 10.17 -4.68
N MET A 11 -0.11 10.40 -3.50
CA MET A 11 0.51 11.64 -3.07
C MET A 11 1.87 11.30 -2.46
N SER A 12 2.93 11.81 -3.05
CA SER A 12 4.32 11.53 -2.66
C SER A 12 5.05 12.81 -2.22
N GLU A 13 4.39 13.64 -1.41
CA GLU A 13 4.95 14.92 -0.97
C GLU A 13 5.53 14.84 0.44
N SER A 14 6.85 14.88 0.55
CA SER A 14 7.55 14.87 1.84
C SER A 14 6.97 15.90 2.84
N PRO A 15 6.77 15.54 4.12
CA PRO A 15 7.13 14.25 4.74
C PRO A 15 6.02 13.18 4.67
N ASN A 16 4.88 13.45 4.04
CA ASN A 16 3.72 12.58 4.09
C ASN A 16 3.47 11.92 2.74
N TYR A 17 3.46 10.60 2.74
CA TYR A 17 3.22 9.77 1.57
C TYR A 17 1.89 9.06 1.77
N LYS A 18 0.97 9.23 0.83
CA LYS A 18 -0.35 8.62 0.91
C LYS A 18 -0.73 8.00 -0.42
N THR A 19 -1.00 6.70 -0.40
CA THR A 19 -1.40 5.96 -1.59
C THR A 19 -2.64 5.12 -1.27
N ILE A 20 -3.60 5.10 -2.20
CA ILE A 20 -4.80 4.27 -2.12
C ILE A 20 -4.78 3.27 -3.26
N PHE A 21 -4.70 2.00 -2.90
CA PHE A 21 -4.76 0.87 -3.81
C PHE A 21 -6.15 0.24 -3.81
N GLN A 22 -6.62 -0.16 -4.98
CA GLN A 22 -7.78 -1.04 -5.13
C GLN A 22 -7.28 -2.45 -5.46
N TRP A 23 -7.64 -3.41 -4.60
CA TRP A 23 -7.42 -4.83 -4.83
C TRP A 23 -8.73 -5.59 -4.60
N GLU A 24 -9.23 -6.29 -5.61
CA GLU A 24 -10.54 -6.94 -5.56
C GLU A 24 -11.64 -5.96 -5.06
N ASN A 25 -12.30 -6.28 -3.94
CA ASN A 25 -13.29 -5.44 -3.27
C ASN A 25 -12.73 -4.64 -2.07
N TYR A 26 -11.41 -4.61 -1.90
CA TYR A 26 -10.72 -3.88 -0.85
C TYR A 26 -10.12 -2.57 -1.37
N SER A 27 -10.43 -1.47 -0.69
CA SER A 27 -9.72 -0.20 -0.80
C SER A 27 -8.68 -0.14 0.31
N ILE A 28 -7.40 -0.19 -0.04
CA ILE A 28 -6.27 -0.21 0.88
C ILE A 28 -5.63 1.18 0.86
N GLU A 29 -5.74 1.92 1.97
CA GLU A 29 -5.08 3.20 2.18
C GLU A 29 -3.85 2.98 3.05
N ILE A 30 -2.69 3.41 2.57
CA ILE A 30 -1.46 3.48 3.36
C ILE A 30 -1.02 4.94 3.42
N ASP A 31 -0.89 5.45 4.63
CA ASP A 31 -0.48 6.81 4.94
C ASP A 31 0.77 6.75 5.81
N TYR A 32 1.91 7.15 5.25
CA TYR A 32 3.23 7.06 5.85
C TYR A 32 3.83 8.45 6.08
N ASN A 33 4.29 8.68 7.30
CA ASN A 33 5.05 9.86 7.67
C ASN A 33 6.54 9.50 7.76
N TYR A 34 7.34 10.08 6.87
CA TYR A 34 8.78 9.82 6.77
C TYR A 34 9.57 10.36 7.97
N ASP A 35 9.18 11.51 8.53
CA ASP A 35 9.91 12.14 9.64
C ASP A 35 9.75 11.35 10.94
N SER A 36 8.57 10.78 11.19
CA SER A 36 8.29 9.97 12.38
C SER A 36 8.48 8.48 12.18
N ASP A 37 8.82 8.03 10.96
CA ASP A 37 8.94 6.61 10.60
C ASP A 37 7.70 5.82 11.05
N SER A 38 6.52 6.31 10.66
CA SER A 38 5.24 5.74 11.09
C SER A 38 4.24 5.68 9.96
N ASP A 39 3.61 4.53 9.77
CA ASP A 39 2.50 4.32 8.86
C ASP A 39 1.18 4.05 9.58
N THR A 40 0.09 4.37 8.88
CA THR A 40 -1.26 3.90 9.22
C THR A 40 -1.88 3.22 8.01
N VAL A 41 -2.53 2.08 8.25
CA VAL A 41 -3.21 1.32 7.22
C VAL A 41 -4.71 1.30 7.50
N LYS A 42 -5.50 1.56 6.45
CA LYS A 42 -6.95 1.35 6.48
C LYS A 42 -7.40 0.46 5.34
N VAL A 43 -8.33 -0.43 5.63
CA VAL A 43 -9.00 -1.27 4.64
C VAL A 43 -10.47 -0.89 4.63
N ASN A 44 -10.98 -0.51 3.46
CA ASN A 44 -12.36 -0.02 3.29
C ASN A 44 -12.74 1.14 4.23
N GLY A 45 -11.74 1.95 4.60
CA GLY A 45 -11.91 3.11 5.50
C GLY A 45 -11.82 2.79 7.00
N GLU A 46 -11.70 1.52 7.38
CA GLU A 46 -11.51 1.10 8.77
C GLU A 46 -10.04 0.78 9.04
N SER A 47 -9.56 1.08 10.25
CA SER A 47 -8.20 0.71 10.66
C SER A 47 -8.00 -0.80 10.48
N HIS A 48 -6.91 -1.16 9.82
CA HIS A 48 -6.60 -2.55 9.57
C HIS A 48 -5.87 -3.14 10.78
N ASP A 49 -6.45 -4.20 11.34
CA ASP A 49 -5.78 -5.12 12.25
C ASP A 49 -5.47 -6.41 11.46
N GLU A 50 -4.23 -6.91 11.55
CA GLU A 50 -3.83 -8.19 10.94
C GLU A 50 -4.76 -9.33 11.38
N GLY A 51 -5.12 -10.25 10.48
CA GLY A 51 -6.04 -11.31 10.86
C GLY A 51 -6.52 -12.24 9.74
N ALA A 52 -7.85 -12.29 9.55
CA ALA A 52 -8.53 -13.46 8.96
C ALA A 52 -8.29 -13.70 7.47
N ASN A 53 -7.57 -12.81 6.78
CA ASN A 53 -7.22 -12.94 5.37
C ASN A 53 -5.71 -12.80 5.18
N GLU A 54 -5.00 -13.92 5.27
CA GLU A 54 -3.55 -14.00 5.09
C GLU A 54 -3.06 -13.39 3.77
N SER A 55 -3.85 -13.47 2.69
CA SER A 55 -3.48 -12.87 1.40
C SER A 55 -3.52 -11.34 1.44
N LEU A 56 -4.55 -10.77 2.09
CA LEU A 56 -4.67 -9.33 2.31
C LEU A 56 -3.54 -8.82 3.21
N ASP A 57 -3.25 -9.53 4.29
CA ASP A 57 -2.22 -9.15 5.25
C ASP A 57 -0.84 -9.13 4.58
N HIS A 58 -0.49 -10.16 3.80
CA HIS A 58 0.75 -10.17 3.01
C HIS A 58 0.81 -9.05 1.96
N LEU A 59 -0.31 -8.75 1.29
CA LEU A 59 -0.38 -7.63 0.34
C LEU A 59 -0.08 -6.30 1.04
N ILE A 60 -0.74 -6.04 2.18
CA ILE A 60 -0.58 -4.81 2.96
C ILE A 60 0.86 -4.67 3.44
N GLN A 61 1.45 -5.72 4.02
CA GLN A 61 2.83 -5.67 4.51
C GLN A 61 3.81 -5.38 3.37
N GLY A 62 3.67 -6.05 2.23
CA GLY A 62 4.54 -5.78 1.07
C GLY A 62 4.40 -4.35 0.56
N LEU A 63 3.17 -3.83 0.47
CA LEU A 63 2.92 -2.44 0.07
C LEU A 63 3.49 -1.45 1.09
N ALA A 64 3.33 -1.70 2.39
CA ALA A 64 3.87 -0.86 3.47
C ALA A 64 5.41 -0.81 3.43
N ILE A 65 6.08 -1.95 3.22
CA ILE A 65 7.55 -2.00 3.10
C ILE A 65 8.02 -1.27 1.84
N THR A 66 7.30 -1.45 0.74
CA THR A 66 7.53 -0.71 -0.51
C THR A 66 7.44 0.80 -0.24
N MET A 67 6.58 1.25 0.68
CA MET A 67 6.42 2.67 1.04
C MET A 67 7.59 3.29 1.77
N THR A 68 8.30 2.51 2.59
CA THR A 68 9.41 3.02 3.41
C THR A 68 10.72 3.14 2.63
N GLY A 69 10.82 2.50 1.46
CA GLY A 69 12.09 2.34 0.72
C GLY A 69 12.14 2.89 -0.72
N LEU A 70 11.06 3.42 -1.30
CA LEU A 70 11.02 3.77 -2.72
C LEU A 70 10.88 5.26 -3.03
N GLU A 71 11.58 5.66 -4.10
CA GLU A 71 11.27 6.85 -4.89
C GLU A 71 9.97 6.58 -5.65
N TRP A 72 8.86 7.12 -5.14
CA TRP A 72 7.49 6.93 -5.63
C TRP A 72 7.18 7.49 -7.01
N GLU A 73 8.21 7.88 -7.78
CA GLU A 73 8.07 8.46 -9.12
C GLU A 73 7.47 7.46 -10.13
N ASP A 74 7.52 6.16 -9.83
CA ASP A 74 7.08 5.09 -10.74
C ASP A 74 5.64 4.58 -10.52
N ILE A 75 4.84 5.20 -9.63
CA ILE A 75 3.45 4.77 -9.40
C ILE A 75 2.48 5.89 -9.78
N GLU A 76 1.80 5.74 -10.91
CA GLU A 76 0.83 6.72 -11.37
C GLU A 76 -0.60 6.37 -10.95
N VAL A 77 -1.44 7.41 -10.76
CA VAL A 77 -2.87 7.21 -10.51
C VAL A 77 -3.53 6.57 -11.73
N GLY A 78 -4.23 5.46 -11.51
CA GLY A 78 -4.89 4.68 -12.54
C GLY A 78 -4.05 3.53 -13.07
N GLU A 79 -2.77 3.45 -12.70
CA GLU A 79 -1.87 2.37 -13.08
C GLU A 79 -2.31 1.03 -12.46
N GLU A 80 -2.37 0.01 -13.31
CA GLU A 80 -2.61 -1.37 -12.92
C GLU A 80 -1.30 -2.15 -13.02
N PHE A 81 -0.96 -2.84 -11.95
CA PHE A 81 0.27 -3.63 -11.91
C PHE A 81 0.07 -4.93 -11.15
N ASP A 82 0.93 -5.87 -11.49
CA ASP A 82 1.07 -7.17 -10.87
C ASP A 82 2.08 -7.04 -9.73
N PHE A 83 1.64 -7.22 -8.49
CA PHE A 83 2.42 -7.04 -7.29
C PHE A 83 2.68 -8.39 -6.61
N ASP A 84 3.96 -8.73 -6.39
CA ASP A 84 4.34 -9.88 -5.56
C ASP A 84 4.97 -9.39 -4.23
N PRO A 85 4.25 -9.51 -3.10
CA PRO A 85 4.75 -9.07 -1.81
C PRO A 85 5.96 -9.87 -1.33
N SER A 86 6.18 -11.08 -1.83
CA SER A 86 7.31 -11.92 -1.40
C SER A 86 8.67 -11.39 -1.82
N ASN A 87 8.74 -10.38 -2.69
CA ASN A 87 9.98 -9.69 -3.01
C ASN A 87 10.43 -8.70 -1.91
N TYR A 88 9.55 -8.40 -0.94
CA TYR A 88 9.74 -7.35 0.05
C TYR A 88 9.62 -7.86 1.49
N LEU A 89 9.42 -9.18 1.69
CA LEU A 89 9.24 -9.86 2.98
C LEU A 89 10.35 -10.90 3.21
#